data_AF-A0A4Q6G8D3-F1
#
_entry.id   AF-A0A4Q6G8D3-F1
#
_cell.length_a   1.000
_cell.length_b   1.000
_cell.length_c   1.000
_cell.angle_alpha   90.00
_cell.angle_beta   90.00
_cell.angle_gamma   90.00
#
_symmetry.space_group_name_H-M   'P 1'
#
loop_
_entity.id
_entity.type
_entity.pdbx_description
1 polymer ?
#
loop_
_entity_poly.entity_id
_entity_poly.type
_entity_poly.pdbx_seq_one_letter_code
_entity_poly.pdbx_strand_id
1 'polypeptide(L)' 'APLREGWLTLGNIEVNGPSGEAHLQIPVSGSLGEGDLYVEAEKAADAWTLHALVLQLDGDGRRIDLLEEAQPAR' A
#
# COMPACT_ATOMS: atom_id res chain seq x y z
N ALA A 1 -10.71 -14.52 -6.91
CA ALA A 1 -10.57 -13.76 -8.17
C ALA A 1 -9.52 -12.67 -7.96
N PRO A 2 -8.73 -12.25 -8.97
CA PRO A 2 -7.65 -11.28 -8.73
C PRO A 2 -8.21 -9.91 -8.37
N LEU A 3 -7.48 -9.16 -7.55
CA LEU A 3 -7.80 -7.78 -7.15
C LEU A 3 -7.84 -6.89 -8.40
N ARG A 4 -8.83 -5.98 -8.46
CA ARG A 4 -8.92 -4.95 -9.50
C ARG A 4 -8.53 -3.60 -8.90
N GLU A 5 -7.59 -2.92 -9.53
CA GLU A 5 -7.19 -1.55 -9.17
C GLU A 5 -8.38 -0.59 -9.40
N GLY A 6 -8.70 0.24 -8.41
CA GLY A 6 -9.67 1.32 -8.54
C GLY A 6 -9.19 2.45 -9.46
N TRP A 7 -10.10 3.34 -9.89
CA TRP A 7 -9.82 4.38 -10.91
C TRP A 7 -9.04 5.61 -10.42
N LEU A 8 -8.82 5.77 -9.11
CA LEU A 8 -8.19 6.96 -8.53
C LEU A 8 -7.24 6.55 -7.39
N THR A 9 -5.95 6.36 -7.70
CA THR A 9 -4.91 6.37 -6.67
C THR A 9 -4.80 7.79 -6.12
N LEU A 10 -5.10 7.95 -4.85
CA LEU A 10 -4.97 9.21 -4.12
C LEU A 10 -3.60 9.26 -3.45
N GLY A 11 -3.03 10.46 -3.32
CA GLY A 11 -1.77 10.66 -2.62
C GLY A 11 -0.70 11.35 -3.46
N ASN A 12 0.54 11.25 -3.02
CA ASN A 12 1.69 11.89 -3.64
C ASN A 12 2.90 10.96 -3.71
N ILE A 13 3.67 11.12 -4.78
CA ILE A 13 5.03 10.59 -4.90
C ILE A 13 5.92 11.76 -5.28
N GLU A 14 6.92 12.03 -4.47
CA GLU A 14 7.91 13.06 -4.75
C GLU A 14 9.28 12.39 -4.87
N VAL A 15 10.02 12.72 -5.93
CA VAL A 15 11.35 12.14 -6.21
C VAL A 15 12.33 13.26 -6.54
N ASN A 16 13.45 13.27 -5.82
CA ASN A 16 14.55 14.21 -5.98
C ASN A 16 15.84 13.41 -6.15
N GLY A 17 16.12 13.02 -7.41
CA GLY A 17 17.29 12.22 -7.77
C GLY A 17 17.32 10.86 -7.05
N PRO A 18 18.36 10.53 -6.26
CA PRO A 18 18.46 9.25 -5.56
C PRO A 18 17.49 9.12 -4.37
N SER A 19 16.82 10.21 -3.96
CA SER A 19 15.91 10.25 -2.81
C SER A 19 14.45 10.50 -3.20
N GLY A 20 13.51 10.19 -2.32
CA GLY A 20 12.08 10.40 -2.56
C GLY A 20 11.18 9.84 -1.46
N GLU A 21 9.92 10.22 -1.49
CA GLU A 21 8.89 9.80 -0.53
C GLU A 21 7.58 9.50 -1.28
N ALA A 22 6.82 8.53 -0.79
CA ALA A 22 5.52 8.16 -1.34
C ALA A 22 4.50 7.93 -0.21
N HIS A 23 3.35 8.56 -0.35
CA HIS A 23 2.18 8.37 0.49
C HIS A 23 0.98 8.11 -0.42
N LEU A 24 0.48 6.89 -0.46
CA LEU A 24 -0.57 6.48 -1.39
C LEU A 24 -1.75 5.87 -0.65
N GLN A 25 -2.94 6.16 -1.14
CA GLN A 25 -4.18 5.45 -0.85
C GLN A 25 -4.71 4.90 -2.17
N ILE A 26 -4.78 3.57 -2.26
CA ILE A 26 -5.18 2.84 -3.47
C ILE A 26 -6.46 2.07 -3.15
N PRO A 27 -7.61 2.45 -3.71
CA PRO A 27 -8.82 1.65 -3.59
C PRO A 27 -8.63 0.29 -4.28
N VAL A 28 -8.99 -0.79 -3.59
CA VAL A 28 -8.86 -2.16 -4.09
C VAL A 28 -10.16 -2.93 -3.92
N SER A 29 -10.54 -3.71 -4.94
CA SER A 29 -11.71 -4.58 -4.90
C SER A 29 -11.31 -6.03 -5.13
N GLY A 30 -11.73 -6.93 -4.24
CA GLY A 30 -11.45 -8.36 -4.30
C GLY A 30 -12.74 -9.20 -4.23
N SER A 31 -12.61 -10.52 -4.38
CA SER A 31 -13.78 -11.42 -4.33
C SER A 31 -14.48 -11.52 -2.98
N LEU A 32 -13.89 -10.97 -1.91
CA LEU A 32 -14.42 -11.00 -0.55
C LEU A 32 -14.83 -9.60 -0.04
N GLY A 33 -14.65 -8.54 -0.82
CA GLY A 33 -14.99 -7.18 -0.42
C GLY A 33 -14.13 -6.11 -1.07
N GLU A 34 -14.31 -4.88 -0.61
CA GLU A 34 -13.61 -3.67 -1.02
C GLU A 34 -12.82 -3.10 0.17
N GLY A 35 -11.84 -2.26 -0.15
CA GLY A 35 -11.04 -1.57 0.86
C GLY A 35 -10.02 -0.61 0.25
N ASP A 36 -9.28 0.05 1.13
CA ASP A 36 -8.21 0.97 0.78
C ASP A 36 -6.85 0.41 1.21
N LEU A 37 -5.89 0.37 0.28
CA LEU A 37 -4.50 0.04 0.55
C LEU A 37 -3.71 1.34 0.79
N TYR A 38 -3.17 1.47 1.99
CA TYR A 38 -2.31 2.57 2.39
C TYR A 38 -0.84 2.17 2.25
N VAL A 39 -0.06 2.99 1.55
CA VAL A 39 1.36 2.77 1.29
C VAL A 39 2.16 3.96 1.79
N GLU A 40 3.19 3.68 2.59
CA GLU A 40 4.24 4.65 2.91
C GLU A 40 5.58 4.07 2.49
N ALA A 41 6.35 4.83 1.70
CA ALA A 41 7.64 4.39 1.20
C ALA A 41 8.65 5.53 1.13
N GLU A 42 9.91 5.19 1.32
CA GLU A 42 11.05 6.10 1.17
C GLU A 42 12.01 5.56 0.12
N LYS A 43 12.48 6.43 -0.76
CA LYS A 43 13.58 6.14 -1.69
C LYS A 43 14.87 6.70 -1.10
N ALA A 44 15.87 5.85 -0.97
CA ALA A 44 17.22 6.22 -0.59
C ALA A 44 18.24 5.44 -1.43
N ALA A 45 19.32 6.11 -1.86
CA ALA A 45 20.35 5.49 -2.70
C ALA A 45 19.78 4.74 -3.93
N ASP A 46 18.76 5.32 -4.55
CA ASP A 46 18.06 4.77 -5.73
C ASP A 46 17.21 3.51 -5.48
N ALA A 47 16.98 3.14 -4.23
CA ALA A 47 16.15 2.00 -3.84
C ALA A 47 14.97 2.44 -2.97
N TRP A 48 13.79 1.89 -3.23
CA TRP A 48 12.59 2.10 -2.42
C TRP A 48 12.51 1.10 -1.28
N THR A 49 12.17 1.58 -0.10
CA THR A 49 11.82 0.78 1.08
C THR A 49 10.39 1.10 1.47
N LEU A 50 9.57 0.06 1.61
CA LEU A 50 8.21 0.18 2.15
C LEU A 50 8.30 0.23 3.69
N HIS A 51 7.72 1.26 4.27
CA HIS A 51 7.60 1.43 5.73
C HIS A 51 6.24 0.99 6.24
N ALA A 52 5.19 1.16 5.41
CA ALA A 52 3.85 0.68 5.69
C ALA A 52 3.19 0.14 4.42
N LEU A 53 2.52 -1.00 4.56
CA LEU A 53 1.63 -1.57 3.55
C LEU A 53 0.40 -2.13 4.25
N VAL A 54 -0.63 -1.29 4.42
CA VAL A 54 -1.78 -1.62 5.26
C VAL A 54 -3.05 -1.63 4.44
N LEU A 55 -3.73 -2.77 4.41
CA LEU A 55 -5.07 -2.89 3.84
C LEU A 55 -6.11 -2.59 4.91
N GLN A 56 -6.99 -1.63 4.66
CA GLN A 56 -8.18 -1.38 5.47
C GLN A 56 -9.42 -1.88 4.72
N LEU A 57 -10.20 -2.74 5.37
CA LEU A 57 -11.44 -3.27 4.79
C LEU A 57 -12.62 -2.34 5.08
N ASP A 58 -13.46 -2.05 4.10
CA ASP A 58 -14.59 -1.14 4.26
C ASP A 58 -15.70 -1.71 5.14
N GLY A 59 -15.86 -3.03 5.14
CA GLY A 59 -16.97 -3.71 5.81
C GLY A 59 -16.91 -3.64 7.34
N ASP A 60 -15.71 -3.69 7.92
CA ASP A 60 -15.49 -3.75 9.37
C ASP A 60 -14.40 -2.80 9.88
N GLY A 61 -13.74 -2.06 8.98
CA GLY A 61 -12.62 -1.18 9.32
C GLY A 61 -11.36 -1.92 9.77
N ARG A 62 -11.32 -3.25 9.66
CA ARG A 62 -10.17 -4.05 10.07
C ARG A 62 -8.98 -3.68 9.21
N ARG A 63 -7.82 -3.53 9.87
CA ARG A 63 -6.54 -3.22 9.23
C ARG A 63 -5.65 -4.46 9.25
N ILE A 64 -5.04 -4.75 8.11
CA ILE A 64 -4.15 -5.88 7.89
C ILE A 64 -2.81 -5.31 7.45
N ASP A 65 -1.76 -5.58 8.22
CA ASP A 65 -0.39 -5.23 7.84
C ASP A 65 0.18 -6.30 6.90
N LEU A 66 0.33 -5.95 5.63
CA LEU A 66 0.80 -6.86 4.59
C LEU A 66 2.33 -7.00 4.57
N LEU A 67 3.09 -6.10 5.22
CA LEU A 67 4.54 -6.27 5.38
C LEU A 67 4.86 -7.35 6.41
N GLU A 68 4.04 -7.46 7.45
CA GLU A 68 4.17 -8.53 8.45
C GLU A 68 3.72 -9.88 7.88
N GLU A 69 2.60 -9.93 7.15
CA GLU A 69 2.12 -11.17 6.52
C GLU A 69 3.05 -11.72 5.44
N ALA A 70 3.83 -10.87 4.77
CA ALA A 70 4.81 -11.29 3.77
C ALA A 70 6.05 -11.97 4.38
N GLN A 71 6.25 -11.89 5.70
CA GLN A 71 7.31 -12.61 6.37
C GLN A 71 6.87 -14.07 6.56
N PRO A 72 7.66 -15.06 6.09
CA PRO A 72 7.33 -16.45 6.35
C PRO A 72 7.23 -16.67 7.86
N ALA A 73 6.21 -17.42 8.30
CA ALA A 73 6.03 -17.79 9.70
C ALA A 73 7.36 -18.30 10.26
N ARG A 74 7.88 -17.59 11.27
CA ARG A 74 9.17 -17.88 11.90
C ARG A 74 9.15 -19.20 12.66
#